data_AF-A0A927YEV1-F1
#
_entry.id   AF-A0A927YEV1-F1
#
_cell.length_a   1.000
_cell.length_b   1.000
_cell.length_c   1.000
_cell.angle_alpha   90.00
_cell.angle_beta   90.00
_cell.angle_gamma   90.00
#
_symmetry.space_group_name_H-M   'P 1'
#
loop_
_entity.id
_entity.type
_entity.pdbx_description
1 polymer ?
#
loop_
_entity_poly.entity_id
_entity_poly.type
_entity_poly.pdbx_seq_one_letter_code
_entity_poly.pdbx_strand_id
1 'polypeptide(L)'
;MIEKQVGRYISLRMGIAMSITMSVVGALLGAVTAMKSGAPFIAAFLPAFLASLVITMILAIGIGFIVPMKKVNDGIEKATKAKGFVLHLLQSLVSDLIYTPFIGLVMAFFSTAVFVIPKNPELSMDLLVPISLGNFAKSFLPEFLIALIVIMILEPVIQKAAFKKYIPNFGQKVEGDENL
;
A
#
# COMPACT_ATOMS: atom_id res chain seq x y z
N MET A 1 -9.71 25.69 -3.02
CA MET A 1 -9.54 25.27 -1.60
C MET A 1 -10.09 23.87 -1.35
N ILE A 2 -11.26 23.55 -1.91
CA ILE A 2 -11.94 22.24 -1.81
C ILE A 2 -11.08 21.10 -2.39
N GLU A 3 -10.45 21.28 -3.56
CA GLU A 3 -9.60 20.25 -4.19
C GLU A 3 -8.46 19.74 -3.31
N LYS A 4 -7.80 20.64 -2.56
CA LYS A 4 -6.71 20.27 -1.64
C LYS A 4 -7.23 19.44 -0.46
N GLN A 5 -8.44 19.70 0.02
CA GLN A 5 -9.07 18.97 1.11
C GLN A 5 -9.52 17.58 0.65
N VAL A 6 -10.13 17.49 -0.54
CA VAL A 6 -10.53 16.21 -1.17
C VAL A 6 -9.31 15.33 -1.42
N GLY A 7 -8.25 15.89 -2.01
CA GLY A 7 -7.01 15.16 -2.27
C GLY A 7 -6.37 14.62 -0.99
N ARG A 8 -6.29 15.44 0.07
CA ARG A 8 -5.75 15.01 1.37
C ARG A 8 -6.61 13.94 2.05
N TYR A 9 -7.93 14.01 1.90
CA TYR A 9 -8.83 13.00 2.45
C TYR A 9 -8.70 11.64 1.74
N ILE A 10 -8.60 11.68 0.40
CA ILE A 10 -8.36 10.48 -0.43
C ILE A 10 -7.00 9.87 -0.07
N SER A 11 -5.94 10.67 -0.03
CA SER A 11 -4.59 10.18 0.27
C SER A 11 -4.50 9.54 1.65
N LEU A 12 -5.14 10.14 2.66
CA LEU A 12 -5.15 9.60 4.02
C LEU A 12 -5.91 8.26 4.07
N ARG A 13 -7.11 8.18 3.49
CA ARG A 13 -7.90 6.95 3.51
C ARG A 13 -7.28 5.83 2.69
N MET A 14 -6.71 6.16 1.53
CA MET A 14 -5.96 5.19 0.72
C MET A 14 -4.73 4.70 1.47
N GLY A 15 -3.95 5.59 2.10
CA GLY A 15 -2.78 5.20 2.88
C GLY A 15 -3.12 4.27 4.05
N ILE A 16 -4.20 4.56 4.78
CA ILE A 16 -4.68 3.70 5.86
C ILE A 16 -5.13 2.34 5.31
N ALA A 17 -5.95 2.34 4.25
CA ALA A 17 -6.46 1.10 3.69
C ALA A 17 -5.33 0.21 3.15
N MET A 18 -4.35 0.80 2.46
CA MET A 18 -3.16 0.12 1.99
C MET A 18 -2.31 -0.45 3.12
N SER A 19 -2.12 0.32 4.20
CA SER A 19 -1.37 -0.15 5.37
C SER A 19 -2.05 -1.38 5.98
N ILE A 20 -3.38 -1.36 6.10
CA ILE A 20 -4.16 -2.50 6.59
C ILE A 20 -4.01 -3.69 5.64
N THR A 21 -4.21 -3.50 4.33
CA THR A 21 -4.12 -4.56 3.33
C THR A 21 -2.75 -5.22 3.34
N MET A 22 -1.67 -4.45 3.23
CA MET A 22 -0.30 -4.97 3.25
C MET A 22 -0.03 -5.73 4.56
N SER A 23 -0.51 -5.22 5.69
CA SER A 23 -0.31 -5.89 6.99
C SER A 23 -1.06 -7.20 7.11
N VAL A 24 -2.30 -7.26 6.60
CA VAL A 24 -3.07 -8.51 6.55
C VAL A 24 -2.39 -9.51 5.63
N VAL A 25 -2.00 -9.09 4.41
CA VAL A 25 -1.38 -9.96 3.41
C VAL A 25 -0.04 -10.49 3.89
N GLY A 26 0.84 -9.62 4.40
CA GLY A 26 2.13 -10.00 4.97
C GLY A 26 1.98 -10.96 6.15
N ALA A 27 1.05 -10.68 7.06
CA ALA A 27 0.79 -11.57 8.20
C ALA A 27 0.20 -12.93 7.77
N LEU A 28 -0.68 -12.95 6.75
CA LEU A 28 -1.21 -14.19 6.19
C LEU A 28 -0.11 -15.02 5.54
N LEU A 29 0.73 -14.42 4.69
CA LEU A 29 1.86 -15.11 4.05
C LEU A 29 2.85 -15.65 5.09
N GLY A 30 3.15 -14.85 6.11
CA GLY A 30 3.98 -15.26 7.24
C GLY A 30 3.36 -16.43 8.02
N ALA A 31 2.07 -16.36 8.35
CA ALA A 31 1.36 -17.40 9.09
C ALA A 31 1.22 -18.70 8.29
N VAL A 32 0.98 -18.63 6.98
CA VAL A 32 0.98 -19.81 6.09
C VAL A 32 2.35 -20.46 6.04
N THR A 33 3.42 -19.67 6.03
CA THR A 33 4.80 -20.19 6.06
C THR A 33 5.11 -20.84 7.42
N ALA A 34 4.69 -20.22 8.53
CA ALA A 34 4.86 -20.76 9.88
C ALA A 34 4.02 -22.02 10.13
N MET A 35 2.86 -22.14 9.49
CA MET A 35 2.03 -23.35 9.56
C MET A 35 2.74 -24.55 8.94
N LYS A 36 3.52 -24.34 7.86
CA LYS A 36 4.35 -25.40 7.26
C LYS A 36 5.44 -25.92 8.20
N SER A 37 5.85 -25.13 9.19
CA SER A 37 6.79 -25.55 10.24
C SER A 37 6.11 -26.03 11.53
N GLY A 38 4.78 -26.25 11.51
CA GLY A 38 4.03 -26.82 12.64
C GLY A 38 3.56 -25.80 13.70
N ALA A 39 3.74 -24.50 13.47
CA ALA A 39 3.29 -23.48 14.40
C ALA A 39 1.76 -23.27 14.32
N PRO A 40 1.06 -23.05 15.46
CA PRO A 40 -0.36 -22.73 15.44
C PRO A 40 -0.60 -21.37 14.78
N PHE A 41 -1.52 -21.35 13.81
CA PHE A 41 -1.79 -20.20 12.94
C PHE A 41 -2.02 -18.90 13.72
N ILE A 42 -2.85 -18.94 14.75
CA ILE A 42 -3.22 -17.74 15.53
C ILE A 42 -2.02 -17.16 16.29
N ALA A 43 -1.15 -18.02 16.83
CA ALA A 43 0.03 -17.59 17.56
C ALA A 43 1.09 -16.96 16.64
N ALA A 44 1.13 -17.35 15.37
CA ALA A 44 2.00 -16.76 14.37
C ALA A 44 1.40 -15.51 13.70
N PHE A 45 0.09 -15.50 13.47
CA PHE A 45 -0.60 -14.46 12.73
C PHE A 45 -0.74 -13.15 13.52
N LEU A 46 -1.26 -13.21 14.74
CA LEU A 46 -1.65 -12.00 15.46
C LEU A 46 -0.46 -11.06 15.80
N PRO A 47 0.69 -11.56 16.27
CA PRO A 47 1.87 -10.71 16.52
C PRO A 47 2.45 -10.16 15.21
N ALA A 48 2.49 -10.99 14.16
CA ALA A 48 2.99 -10.59 12.84
C ALA A 48 2.10 -9.50 12.23
N PHE A 49 0.78 -9.62 12.36
CA PHE A 49 -0.19 -8.64 11.89
C PHE A 49 -0.03 -7.30 12.61
N LEU A 50 0.00 -7.29 13.94
CA LEU A 50 0.12 -6.06 14.72
C LEU A 50 1.45 -5.34 14.46
N ALA A 51 2.56 -6.08 14.41
CA ALA A 51 3.86 -5.49 14.09
C ALA A 51 3.87 -4.90 12.67
N SER A 52 3.33 -5.65 11.70
CA SER A 52 3.25 -5.22 10.30
C SER A 52 2.38 -3.97 10.15
N LEU A 53 1.26 -3.88 10.89
CA LEU A 53 0.35 -2.74 10.87
C LEU A 53 1.00 -1.47 11.37
N VAL A 54 1.71 -1.55 12.49
CA VAL A 54 2.40 -0.38 13.05
C VAL A 54 3.50 0.10 12.09
N ILE A 55 4.30 -0.81 11.55
CA ILE A 55 5.42 -0.47 10.65
C ILE A 55 4.89 0.11 9.33
N THR A 56 3.95 -0.55 8.67
CA THR A 56 3.37 -0.04 7.41
C THR A 56 2.71 1.31 7.60
N MET A 57 2.00 1.53 8.71
CA MET A 57 1.38 2.82 8.99
C MET A 57 2.44 3.93 9.14
N ILE A 58 3.52 3.68 9.88
CA ILE A 58 4.62 4.64 10.04
C ILE A 58 5.29 4.92 8.69
N LEU A 59 5.57 3.89 7.89
CA LEU A 59 6.20 4.03 6.59
C LEU A 59 5.29 4.75 5.59
N ALA A 60 4.00 4.43 5.54
CA ALA A 60 3.04 5.11 4.67
C ALA A 60 2.96 6.61 4.98
N ILE A 61 2.98 6.97 6.26
CA ILE A 61 3.04 8.38 6.70
C ILE A 61 4.38 9.00 6.26
N GLY A 62 5.51 8.33 6.53
CA GLY A 62 6.84 8.83 6.20
C GLY A 62 7.06 9.06 4.70
N ILE A 63 6.69 8.10 3.85
CA ILE A 63 6.85 8.22 2.41
C ILE A 63 5.90 9.28 1.84
N GLY A 64 4.73 9.46 2.44
CA GLY A 64 3.82 10.56 2.12
C GLY A 64 4.43 11.96 2.27
N PHE A 65 5.47 12.11 3.12
CA PHE A 65 6.24 13.34 3.25
C PHE A 65 7.44 13.42 2.31
N ILE A 66 8.09 12.28 2.03
CA ILE A 66 9.35 12.24 1.27
C ILE A 66 9.11 12.32 -0.24
N VAL A 67 8.08 11.63 -0.74
CA VAL A 67 7.89 11.45 -2.18
C VAL A 67 6.85 12.43 -2.73
N PRO A 68 7.25 13.35 -3.63
CA PRO A 68 6.34 14.35 -4.19
C PRO A 68 5.47 13.72 -5.30
N MET A 69 4.45 12.96 -4.90
CA MET A 69 3.55 12.22 -5.82
C MET A 69 2.97 13.07 -6.94
N LYS A 70 2.67 14.34 -6.64
CA LYS A 70 2.18 15.27 -7.66
C LYS A 70 3.17 15.40 -8.83
N LYS A 71 4.47 15.51 -8.55
CA LYS A 71 5.49 15.62 -9.61
C LYS A 71 5.58 14.34 -10.45
N VAL A 72 5.43 13.18 -9.83
CA VAL A 72 5.46 11.88 -10.51
C VAL A 72 4.22 11.75 -11.41
N ASN A 73 3.04 12.00 -10.88
CA ASN A 73 1.78 11.90 -11.61
C ASN A 73 1.68 12.89 -12.78
N ASP A 74 2.09 14.15 -12.56
CA ASP A 74 2.14 15.19 -13.60
C ASP A 74 3.16 14.80 -14.71
N GLY A 75 4.24 14.11 -14.35
CA GLY A 75 5.23 13.58 -15.29
C GLY A 75 4.66 12.46 -16.16
N ILE A 76 3.92 11.53 -15.56
CA ILE A 76 3.25 10.43 -16.28
C ILE A 76 2.21 10.98 -17.25
N GLU A 77 1.40 11.96 -16.82
CA GLU A 77 0.38 12.59 -17.68
C GLU A 77 1.04 13.25 -18.91
N LYS A 78 2.13 13.98 -18.70
CA LYS A 78 2.89 14.61 -19.79
C LYS A 78 3.54 13.61 -20.74
N ALA A 79 4.11 12.53 -20.20
CA ALA A 79 4.83 11.53 -20.98
C ALA A 79 3.89 10.63 -21.80
N THR A 80 2.75 10.25 -21.23
CA THR A 80 1.85 9.25 -21.82
C THR A 80 0.71 9.87 -22.61
N LYS A 81 0.35 11.14 -22.34
CA LYS A 81 -0.85 11.82 -22.87
C LYS A 81 -2.15 11.02 -22.66
N ALA A 82 -2.12 10.03 -21.78
CA ALA A 82 -3.28 9.21 -21.44
C ALA A 82 -4.31 10.06 -20.72
N LYS A 83 -5.59 9.72 -20.86
CA LYS A 83 -6.70 10.40 -20.18
C LYS A 83 -7.64 9.39 -19.53
N GLY A 84 -8.37 9.85 -18.51
CA GLY A 84 -9.37 9.05 -17.81
C GLY A 84 -8.77 7.81 -17.15
N PHE A 85 -9.44 6.67 -17.31
CA PHE A 85 -9.12 5.43 -16.60
C PHE A 85 -7.69 4.92 -16.84
N VAL A 86 -7.18 5.03 -18.07
CA VAL A 86 -5.83 4.55 -18.41
C VAL A 86 -4.74 5.38 -17.71
N LEU A 87 -4.93 6.71 -17.62
CA LEU A 87 -4.01 7.57 -16.89
C LEU A 87 -4.00 7.23 -15.40
N HIS A 88 -5.18 7.00 -14.82
CA HIS A 88 -5.31 6.64 -13.42
C HIS A 88 -4.63 5.29 -13.13
N LEU A 89 -4.84 4.29 -13.99
CA LEU A 89 -4.15 3.00 -13.90
C LEU A 89 -2.63 3.14 -13.94
N LEU A 90 -2.10 3.95 -14.86
CA LEU A 90 -0.66 4.18 -14.97
C LEU A 90 -0.09 4.94 -13.77
N GLN A 91 -0.79 5.95 -13.28
CA GLN A 91 -0.40 6.70 -12.08
C GLN A 91 -0.41 5.79 -10.84
N SER A 92 -1.48 5.00 -10.65
CA SER A 92 -1.57 4.04 -9.56
C SER A 92 -0.51 2.95 -9.69
N LEU A 93 -0.24 2.43 -10.89
CA LEU A 93 0.79 1.41 -11.12
C LEU A 93 2.19 1.93 -10.83
N VAL A 94 2.57 3.11 -11.31
CA VAL A 94 3.90 3.69 -11.07
C VAL A 94 4.07 4.07 -9.60
N SER A 95 3.04 4.63 -8.99
CA SER A 95 2.98 4.88 -7.55
C SER A 95 3.23 3.58 -6.78
N ASP A 96 2.46 2.53 -7.07
CA ASP A 96 2.57 1.27 -6.34
C ASP A 96 3.92 0.57 -6.59
N LEU A 97 4.46 0.68 -7.81
CA LEU A 97 5.77 0.15 -8.16
C LEU A 97 6.92 0.89 -7.47
N ILE A 98 6.76 2.14 -7.05
CA ILE A 98 7.79 2.85 -6.28
C ILE A 98 7.64 2.56 -4.78
N TYR A 99 6.41 2.56 -4.28
CA TYR A 99 6.14 2.47 -2.86
C TYR A 99 6.23 1.04 -2.33
N THR A 100 5.69 0.08 -3.07
CA THR A 100 5.63 -1.32 -2.61
C THR A 100 7.00 -1.96 -2.48
N PRO A 101 7.96 -1.81 -3.41
CA PRO A 101 9.31 -2.33 -3.20
C PRO A 101 10.01 -1.67 -2.02
N PHE A 102 9.83 -0.36 -1.84
CA PHE A 102 10.47 0.36 -0.75
C PHE A 102 9.91 -0.09 0.61
N ILE A 103 8.58 -0.15 0.76
CA ILE A 103 7.92 -0.63 1.98
C ILE A 103 8.30 -2.08 2.25
N GLY A 104 8.22 -2.94 1.23
CA GLY A 104 8.54 -4.36 1.34
C GLY A 104 9.99 -4.60 1.73
N LEU A 105 10.94 -3.83 1.18
CA LEU A 105 12.34 -3.91 1.60
C LEU A 105 12.49 -3.52 3.07
N VAL A 106 11.94 -2.37 3.49
CA VAL A 106 12.06 -1.94 4.89
C VAL A 106 11.44 -2.96 5.84
N MET A 107 10.28 -3.53 5.48
CA MET A 107 9.65 -4.61 6.25
C MET A 107 10.50 -5.88 6.30
N ALA A 108 11.09 -6.31 5.18
CA ALA A 108 11.94 -7.49 5.14
C ALA A 108 13.23 -7.30 5.97
N PHE A 109 13.80 -6.09 5.97
CA PHE A 109 14.91 -5.72 6.83
C PHE A 109 14.53 -5.79 8.30
N PHE A 110 13.43 -5.15 8.67
CA PHE A 110 12.96 -5.13 10.05
C PHE A 110 12.58 -6.53 10.55
N SER A 111 11.92 -7.32 9.71
CA SER A 111 11.51 -8.69 10.02
C SER A 111 12.73 -9.59 10.26
N THR A 112 13.75 -9.54 9.39
CA THR A 112 14.99 -10.29 9.60
C THR A 112 15.71 -9.84 10.87
N ALA A 113 15.82 -8.52 11.09
CA ALA A 113 16.50 -7.97 12.26
C ALA A 113 15.83 -8.35 13.59
N VAL A 114 14.49 -8.34 13.65
CA VAL A 114 13.73 -8.52 14.89
C VAL A 114 13.35 -9.97 15.15
N PHE A 115 13.06 -10.76 14.10
CA PHE A 115 12.54 -12.11 14.27
C PHE A 115 13.51 -13.22 13.87
N VAL A 116 14.42 -12.99 12.91
CA VAL A 116 15.30 -14.04 12.37
C VAL A 116 16.63 -14.08 13.12
N ILE A 117 17.33 -12.95 13.24
CA ILE A 117 18.65 -12.90 13.90
C ILE A 117 18.57 -13.29 15.39
N PRO A 118 17.64 -12.77 16.20
CA PRO A 118 17.59 -13.11 17.63
C PRO A 118 17.28 -14.58 17.92
N LYS A 119 16.67 -15.29 16.96
CA LYS A 119 16.36 -16.73 17.08
C LYS A 119 17.48 -17.63 16.58
N ASN A 120 18.46 -17.08 15.88
CA ASN A 120 19.56 -17.83 15.27
C ASN A 120 20.88 -17.12 15.62
N PRO A 121 21.45 -17.36 16.82
CA PRO A 121 22.66 -16.66 17.27
C PRO A 121 23.89 -16.92 16.39
N GLU A 122 23.84 -17.94 15.53
CA GLU A 122 24.89 -18.26 14.56
C GLU A 122 24.86 -17.35 13.31
N LEU A 123 23.77 -16.63 13.07
CA LEU A 123 23.67 -15.67 11.99
C LEU A 123 24.28 -14.33 12.40
N SER A 124 25.36 -13.92 11.74
CA SER A 124 25.93 -12.59 11.92
C SER A 124 25.05 -11.51 11.27
N MET A 125 25.17 -10.27 11.76
CA MET A 125 24.50 -9.11 11.16
C MET A 125 24.94 -8.87 9.70
N ASP A 126 26.06 -9.43 9.26
CA ASP A 126 26.53 -9.34 7.87
C ASP A 126 25.61 -10.09 6.90
N LEU A 127 24.88 -11.11 7.39
CA LEU A 127 23.90 -11.86 6.61
C LEU A 127 22.52 -11.21 6.59
N LEU A 128 22.33 -10.09 7.30
CA LEU A 128 21.04 -9.39 7.37
C LEU A 128 20.58 -8.95 5.97
N VAL A 129 21.46 -8.28 5.21
CA VAL A 129 21.14 -7.81 3.85
C VAL A 129 20.77 -8.96 2.90
N PRO A 130 21.58 -10.02 2.71
CA PRO A 130 21.25 -11.08 1.78
C PRO A 130 20.00 -11.87 2.19
N ILE A 131 19.79 -12.12 3.48
CA ILE A 131 18.59 -12.82 3.97
C ILE A 131 17.34 -11.96 3.75
N SER A 132 17.39 -10.67 4.10
CA SER A 132 16.27 -9.75 3.89
C SER A 132 15.94 -9.59 2.41
N LEU A 133 16.94 -9.48 1.54
CA LEU A 133 16.73 -9.38 0.10
C LEU A 133 16.10 -10.65 -0.47
N GLY A 134 16.56 -11.83 -0.03
CA GLY A 134 16.01 -13.12 -0.44
C GLY A 134 14.57 -13.32 0.03
N ASN A 135 14.25 -12.90 1.25
CA ASN A 135 12.88 -12.95 1.78
C ASN A 135 11.97 -11.97 1.03
N PHE A 136 12.43 -10.74 0.82
CA PHE A 136 11.72 -9.73 0.03
C PHE A 136 11.43 -10.23 -1.38
N ALA A 137 12.41 -10.74 -2.11
CA ALA A 137 12.22 -11.20 -3.48
C ALA A 137 11.17 -12.32 -3.61
N LYS A 138 11.08 -13.20 -2.61
CA LYS A 138 10.09 -14.29 -2.58
C LYS A 138 8.67 -13.79 -2.27
N SER A 139 8.53 -12.82 -1.37
CA SER A 139 7.21 -12.31 -0.95
C SER A 139 6.71 -11.15 -1.80
N PHE A 140 7.60 -10.45 -2.52
CA PHE A 140 7.27 -9.23 -3.25
C PHE A 140 6.20 -9.44 -4.32
N LEU A 141 6.37 -10.44 -5.19
CA LEU A 141 5.44 -10.64 -6.31
C LEU A 141 4.00 -10.94 -5.86
N PRO A 142 3.73 -11.90 -4.94
CA PRO A 142 2.37 -12.15 -4.49
C PRO A 142 1.78 -10.95 -3.71
N GLU A 143 2.59 -10.27 -2.90
CA GLU A 143 2.13 -9.09 -2.15
C GLU A 143 1.77 -7.93 -3.08
N PHE A 144 2.61 -7.66 -4.08
CA PHE A 144 2.36 -6.65 -5.12
C PHE A 144 1.07 -6.94 -5.90
N LEU A 145 0.84 -8.19 -6.33
CA LEU A 145 -0.36 -8.56 -7.07
C LEU A 145 -1.64 -8.36 -6.23
N ILE A 146 -1.61 -8.77 -4.96
CA ILE A 146 -2.78 -8.62 -4.07
C ILE A 146 -3.02 -7.13 -3.80
N ALA A 147 -1.97 -6.36 -3.50
CA ALA A 147 -2.05 -4.93 -3.26
C ALA A 147 -2.66 -4.19 -4.46
N LEU A 148 -2.20 -4.50 -5.68
CA LEU A 148 -2.71 -3.92 -6.92
C LEU A 148 -4.21 -4.19 -7.10
N ILE A 149 -4.66 -5.43 -6.89
CA ILE A 149 -6.09 -5.79 -6.98
C ILE A 149 -6.91 -5.00 -5.96
N VAL A 150 -6.41 -4.89 -4.72
CA VAL A 150 -7.11 -4.20 -3.64
C VAL A 150 -7.18 -2.69 -3.91
N ILE A 151 -6.12 -2.07 -4.43
CA ILE A 151 -6.12 -0.65 -4.86
C ILE A 151 -7.20 -0.43 -5.91
N MET A 152 -7.25 -1.28 -6.94
CA MET A 152 -8.21 -1.13 -8.04
C MET A 152 -9.66 -1.16 -7.55
N ILE A 153 -9.95 -1.90 -6.48
CA ILE A 153 -11.29 -1.99 -5.89
C ILE A 153 -11.56 -0.82 -4.93
N LEU A 154 -10.59 -0.46 -4.07
CA LEU A 154 -10.78 0.53 -3.02
C LEU A 154 -10.71 1.97 -3.53
N GLU A 155 -9.86 2.26 -4.51
CA GLU A 155 -9.69 3.58 -5.09
C GLU A 155 -11.03 4.20 -5.55
N PRO A 156 -11.85 3.54 -6.40
CA PRO A 156 -13.13 4.10 -6.83
C PRO A 156 -14.12 4.27 -5.68
N VAL A 157 -14.08 3.40 -4.66
CA VAL A 157 -14.95 3.49 -3.48
C VAL A 157 -14.59 4.72 -2.64
N ILE A 158 -13.30 4.92 -2.38
CA ILE A 158 -12.81 6.04 -1.57
C ILE A 158 -13.00 7.37 -2.31
N GLN A 159 -12.76 7.41 -3.63
CA GLN A 159 -13.02 8.59 -4.45
C GLN A 159 -14.50 8.98 -4.39
N LYS A 160 -15.43 8.03 -4.61
CA LYS A 160 -16.88 8.28 -4.51
C LYS A 160 -17.28 8.81 -3.13
N ALA A 161 -16.74 8.22 -2.06
CA ALA A 161 -17.01 8.66 -0.69
C ALA A 161 -16.45 10.07 -0.40
N ALA A 162 -15.28 10.42 -0.95
CA ALA A 162 -14.69 11.74 -0.81
C ALA A 162 -15.50 12.81 -1.55
N PHE A 163 -15.88 12.55 -2.80
CA PHE A 163 -16.68 13.48 -3.59
C PHE A 163 -18.06 13.74 -2.96
N LYS A 164 -18.75 12.69 -2.48
CA LYS A 164 -20.04 12.84 -1.78
C LYS A 164 -19.95 13.72 -0.51
N LYS A 165 -18.81 13.69 0.18
CA LYS A 165 -18.61 14.44 1.43
C LYS A 165 -18.31 15.93 1.21
N TYR A 166 -17.58 16.27 0.14
CA TYR A 166 -17.10 17.63 -0.09
C TYR A 166 -17.80 18.35 -1.26
N ILE A 167 -18.57 17.63 -2.08
CA ILE A 167 -19.40 18.17 -3.16
C ILE A 167 -20.83 17.62 -2.98
N PRO A 168 -21.71 18.36 -2.28
CA PRO A 168 -23.04 17.87 -1.89
C PRO A 168 -23.96 17.41 -3.03
N ASN A 169 -23.68 17.75 -4.30
CA ASN A 169 -24.49 17.41 -5.47
C ASN A 169 -23.76 16.53 -6.50
N PHE A 170 -22.67 15.84 -6.10
CA PHE A 170 -21.91 15.00 -7.03
C PHE A 170 -22.73 13.79 -7.50
N GLY A 171 -23.16 13.80 -8.77
CA GLY A 171 -23.94 12.72 -9.38
C GLY A 171 -25.45 12.93 -9.36
N GLN A 172 -25.97 14.08 -8.92
CA GLN A 172 -27.34 14.46 -9.25
C GLN A 172 -27.36 14.89 -10.73
N LYS A 173 -28.16 14.19 -11.56
CA LYS A 173 -28.60 14.75 -12.83
C LYS A 173 -29.27 16.08 -12.49
N VAL A 174 -28.85 17.17 -13.13
CA VAL A 174 -29.58 18.43 -13.07
C VAL A 174 -30.91 18.16 -13.75
N GLU A 175 -31.92 17.84 -12.96
CA GLU A 175 -33.29 17.62 -13.40
C GLU A 175 -33.90 19.00 -13.63
N GLY A 176 -33.66 19.58 -14.80
CA GLY A 176 -34.19 20.89 -15.18
C GLY A 176 -33.30 21.68 -16.12
N ASP A 177 -33.31 21.31 -17.40
CA ASP A 177 -33.06 22.25 -18.52
C ASP A 177 -33.61 21.67 -19.84
N GLU A 178 -34.88 21.23 -19.83
CA GLU A 178 -35.64 20.92 -21.05
C GLU A 178 -36.46 22.12 -21.55
N ASN A 179 -36.17 23.35 -21.09
CA ASN A 179 -36.90 24.56 -21.52
C ASN A 179 -35.98 25.76 -21.84
N LEU A 180 -34.95 25.55 -22.66
CA LEU A 180 -34.24 26.63 -23.36
C LEU A 180 -33.99 26.26 -24.82
#